data_AF-A0A7C1P5G9-F1
#
_entry.id   AF-A0A7C1P5G9-F1
#
_cell.length_a   1.000
_cell.length_b   1.000
_cell.length_c   1.000
_cell.angle_alpha   90.00
_cell.angle_beta   90.00
_cell.angle_gamma   90.00
#
_symmetry.space_group_name_H-M   'P 1'
#
loop_
_entity.id
_entity.type
_entity.pdbx_description
1 polymer ?
#
loop_
_entity_poly.entity_id
_entity_poly.type
_entity_poly.pdbx_seq_one_letter_code
_entity_poly.pdbx_strand_id
1 'polypeptide(L)'
;MKFLYLTDTHIRGHNPWTRKDNFAASLAAKIQEVVELANDHGVAAVLHGGDFFDLPAPALPTVGQFAAILRKLNAPLYVVPGNHDIYGYEPESLDRTMLGFLARLGVLHILTPSVKKYFRGRSLTVQLTGQPFHYAIDCRDPQEDYCVAKVGCDIAIHLVHGMLVPKPLYSGAPYTLIEQIAPYTQADYTLASHAHFGFQEVVYDGRYFINPGSLARLSAHPKDIERFPQVVLLDFSGPVPRHSYIRLESARPGYEVIDTGFFEENARRQACLQEHFAQVHQERAAGLQKLLDMVAVKRKVPKHVYEEALERLRRAGRLRNA
;
A
#
# COMPACT_ATOMS: atom_id res chain seq x y z
N MET A 1 0.78 -24.62 14.28
CA MET A 1 0.56 -24.38 12.83
C MET A 1 1.14 -23.02 12.50
N LYS A 2 1.79 -22.83 11.35
CA LYS A 2 2.48 -21.56 11.01
C LYS A 2 2.05 -21.03 9.64
N PHE A 3 2.14 -19.72 9.43
CA PHE A 3 1.87 -19.06 8.15
C PHE A 3 2.92 -17.97 7.90
N LEU A 4 3.31 -17.76 6.65
CA LEU A 4 4.21 -16.66 6.29
C LEU A 4 3.45 -15.63 5.45
N TYR A 5 3.44 -14.38 5.87
CA TYR A 5 2.78 -13.28 5.17
C TYR A 5 3.77 -12.30 4.55
N LEU A 6 3.51 -11.94 3.31
CA LEU A 6 4.21 -10.91 2.54
C LEU A 6 3.21 -10.18 1.63
N THR A 7 3.61 -9.07 1.04
CA THR A 7 2.72 -8.33 0.15
C THR A 7 3.46 -7.38 -0.79
N ASP A 8 2.76 -6.89 -1.82
CA ASP A 8 3.16 -5.84 -2.75
C ASP A 8 4.53 -6.15 -3.35
N THR A 9 4.67 -7.30 -3.99
CA THR A 9 5.94 -7.69 -4.63
C THR A 9 6.22 -6.88 -5.89
N HIS A 10 5.18 -6.39 -6.58
CA HIS A 10 5.30 -5.65 -7.84
C HIS A 10 6.28 -6.30 -8.82
N ILE A 11 6.09 -7.61 -9.06
CA ILE A 11 6.98 -8.37 -9.95
C ILE A 11 6.95 -7.73 -11.34
N ARG A 12 8.14 -7.34 -11.83
CA ARG A 12 8.37 -6.74 -13.14
C ARG A 12 9.80 -6.94 -13.61
N GLY A 13 9.99 -6.86 -14.93
CA GLY A 13 11.29 -7.08 -15.56
C GLY A 13 12.18 -5.84 -15.69
N HIS A 14 11.65 -4.64 -15.44
CA HIS A 14 12.38 -3.39 -15.61
C HIS A 14 12.52 -2.62 -14.30
N ASN A 15 13.55 -1.80 -14.19
CA ASN A 15 13.78 -0.98 -13.00
C ASN A 15 12.67 0.07 -12.83
N PRO A 16 12.19 0.30 -11.59
CA PRO A 16 11.62 1.58 -11.19
C PRO A 16 12.57 2.71 -11.53
N TRP A 17 12.00 3.86 -11.85
CA TRP A 17 12.75 4.98 -12.39
C TRP A 17 13.84 5.48 -11.43
N THR A 18 13.64 5.28 -10.12
CA THR A 18 14.60 5.61 -9.06
C THR A 18 15.54 4.47 -8.69
N ARG A 19 15.59 3.34 -9.40
CA ARG A 19 16.41 2.17 -9.00
C ARG A 19 17.75 2.14 -9.72
N LYS A 20 18.82 1.98 -8.93
CA LYS A 20 20.23 1.90 -9.38
C LYS A 20 20.70 0.46 -9.62
N ASP A 21 20.19 -0.50 -8.85
CA ASP A 21 20.50 -1.92 -8.98
C ASP A 21 19.58 -2.60 -10.00
N ASN A 22 19.84 -3.87 -10.32
CA ASN A 22 18.91 -4.67 -11.11
C ASN A 22 17.70 -5.06 -10.24
N PHE A 23 16.57 -4.38 -10.45
CA PHE A 23 15.35 -4.56 -9.67
C PHE A 23 14.84 -6.01 -9.71
N ALA A 24 14.76 -6.60 -10.90
CA ALA A 24 14.22 -7.95 -11.09
C ALA A 24 15.09 -8.99 -10.39
N ALA A 25 16.42 -8.90 -10.50
CA ALA A 25 17.34 -9.79 -9.79
C ALA A 25 17.26 -9.60 -8.26
N SER A 26 17.22 -8.35 -7.80
CA SER A 26 17.08 -7.98 -6.39
C SER A 26 15.76 -8.49 -5.78
N LEU A 27 14.67 -8.47 -6.54
CA LEU A 27 13.38 -9.00 -6.13
C LEU A 27 13.35 -10.53 -6.18
N ALA A 28 13.97 -11.15 -7.18
CA ALA A 28 14.09 -12.60 -7.28
C ALA A 28 14.84 -13.20 -6.08
N ALA A 29 15.92 -12.55 -5.62
CA ALA A 29 16.66 -12.95 -4.43
C ALA A 29 15.77 -12.90 -3.16
N LYS A 30 14.98 -11.83 -2.99
CA LYS A 30 14.03 -11.71 -1.88
C LYS A 30 12.97 -12.79 -1.91
N ILE A 31 12.39 -13.07 -3.07
CA ILE A 31 11.36 -14.11 -3.19
C ILE A 31 11.97 -15.50 -3.00
N GLN A 32 13.22 -15.75 -3.43
CA GLN A 32 13.93 -17.00 -3.12
C GLN A 32 14.10 -17.18 -1.61
N GLU A 33 14.56 -16.15 -0.90
CA GLU A 33 14.68 -16.17 0.56
C GLU A 33 13.32 -16.41 1.24
N VAL A 34 12.23 -15.79 0.76
CA VAL A 34 10.88 -16.04 1.27
C VAL A 34 10.47 -17.51 1.09
N VAL A 35 10.82 -18.12 -0.04
CA VAL A 35 10.56 -19.55 -0.29
C VAL A 35 11.36 -20.42 0.68
N GLU A 36 12.63 -20.10 0.90
CA GLU A 36 13.50 -20.79 1.87
C GLU A 36 12.93 -20.67 3.29
N LEU A 37 12.63 -19.45 3.75
CA LEU A 37 12.00 -19.20 5.06
C LEU A 37 10.70 -19.97 5.25
N ALA A 38 9.82 -19.98 4.24
CA ALA A 38 8.55 -20.71 4.31
C ALA A 38 8.78 -22.22 4.46
N ASN A 39 9.72 -22.76 3.70
CA ASN A 39 10.07 -24.18 3.72
C ASN A 39 10.73 -24.57 5.05
N ASP A 40 11.70 -23.80 5.52
CA ASP A 40 12.45 -24.04 6.76
C ASP A 40 11.55 -23.96 7.99
N HIS A 41 10.61 -23.02 8.02
CA HIS A 41 9.62 -22.93 9.08
C HIS A 41 8.50 -23.96 8.98
N GLY A 42 8.40 -24.71 7.88
CA GLY A 42 7.35 -25.70 7.64
C GLY A 42 5.96 -25.08 7.71
N VAL A 43 5.76 -23.93 7.07
CA VAL A 43 4.48 -23.21 7.15
C VAL A 43 3.36 -24.00 6.47
N ALA A 44 2.14 -23.86 6.99
CA ALA A 44 0.95 -24.48 6.42
C ALA A 44 0.50 -23.79 5.13
N ALA A 45 0.78 -22.49 5.00
CA ALA A 45 0.61 -21.72 3.77
C ALA A 45 1.47 -20.46 3.77
N VAL A 46 1.77 -19.99 2.56
CA VAL A 46 2.26 -18.63 2.31
C VAL A 46 1.08 -17.76 1.89
N LEU A 47 1.02 -16.55 2.42
CA LEU A 47 -0.08 -15.60 2.28
C LEU A 47 0.44 -14.32 1.62
N HIS A 48 -0.11 -13.93 0.48
CA HIS A 48 0.29 -12.75 -0.26
C HIS A 48 -0.84 -11.71 -0.27
N GLY A 49 -0.56 -10.52 0.23
CA GLY A 49 -1.53 -9.43 0.38
C GLY A 49 -1.97 -8.75 -0.91
N GLY A 50 -1.35 -9.04 -2.06
CA GLY A 50 -1.73 -8.52 -3.38
C GLY A 50 -0.70 -7.59 -3.96
N ASP A 51 -1.00 -7.00 -5.11
CA ASP A 51 -0.02 -6.34 -6.00
C ASP A 51 1.18 -7.27 -6.26
N PHE A 52 0.82 -8.49 -6.68
CA PHE A 52 1.77 -9.55 -6.97
C PHE A 52 2.65 -9.18 -8.16
N PHE A 53 2.01 -8.76 -9.26
CA PHE A 53 2.67 -8.15 -10.40
C PHE A 53 2.49 -6.64 -10.40
N ASP A 54 3.43 -5.91 -11.01
CA ASP A 54 3.33 -4.44 -11.16
C ASP A 54 2.30 -4.02 -12.22
N LEU A 55 1.96 -4.94 -13.13
CA LEU A 55 0.96 -4.75 -14.18
C LEU A 55 0.20 -6.07 -14.37
N PRO A 56 -1.02 -6.06 -14.93
CA PRO A 56 -1.80 -7.29 -15.08
C PRO A 56 -1.19 -8.31 -16.04
N ALA A 57 -0.38 -7.85 -17.01
CA ALA A 57 0.27 -8.70 -18.01
C ALA A 57 1.75 -8.34 -18.22
N PRO A 58 2.63 -8.69 -17.27
CA PRO A 58 4.07 -8.55 -17.44
C PRO A 58 4.60 -9.52 -18.50
N ALA A 59 5.83 -9.27 -18.97
CA ALA A 59 6.46 -10.11 -19.99
C ALA A 59 6.62 -11.57 -19.54
N LEU A 60 6.36 -12.51 -20.47
CA LEU A 60 6.41 -13.96 -20.20
C LEU A 60 7.74 -14.45 -19.58
N PRO A 61 8.93 -13.96 -19.98
CA PRO A 61 10.18 -14.37 -19.32
C PRO A 61 10.20 -14.01 -17.83
N THR A 62 9.70 -12.84 -17.46
CA THR A 62 9.56 -12.43 -16.06
C THR A 62 8.60 -13.36 -15.32
N VAL A 63 7.41 -13.61 -15.89
CA VAL A 63 6.43 -14.53 -15.28
C VAL A 63 7.03 -15.91 -15.06
N GLY A 64 7.71 -16.46 -16.09
CA GLY A 64 8.34 -17.78 -16.03
C GLY A 64 9.44 -17.86 -14.96
N GLN A 65 10.30 -16.84 -14.86
CA GLN A 65 11.36 -16.79 -13.85
C GLN A 65 10.79 -16.83 -12.42
N PHE A 66 9.82 -15.98 -12.12
CA PHE A 66 9.26 -15.91 -10.77
C PHE A 66 8.38 -17.12 -10.45
N ALA A 67 7.61 -17.64 -11.41
CA ALA A 67 6.86 -18.88 -11.24
C ALA A 67 7.79 -20.08 -10.93
N ALA A 68 8.96 -20.15 -11.55
CA ALA A 68 9.95 -21.20 -11.28
C ALA A 68 10.52 -21.12 -9.86
N ILE A 69 10.68 -19.90 -9.31
CA ILE A 69 11.09 -19.72 -7.91
C ILE A 69 9.97 -20.19 -6.97
N LEU A 70 8.75 -19.72 -7.19
CA LEU A 70 7.60 -19.97 -6.31
C LEU A 70 7.17 -21.44 -6.29
N ARG A 71 7.35 -22.17 -7.40
CA ARG A 71 7.10 -23.62 -7.47
C ARG A 71 7.98 -24.45 -6.53
N LYS A 72 9.03 -23.87 -5.94
CA LYS A 72 9.85 -24.53 -4.91
C LYS A 72 9.25 -24.43 -3.51
N LEU A 73 8.12 -23.76 -3.32
CA LEU A 73 7.36 -23.79 -2.07
C LEU A 73 6.82 -25.19 -1.82
N ASN A 74 7.05 -25.71 -0.62
CA ASN A 74 6.43 -26.94 -0.14
C ASN A 74 4.97 -26.73 0.28
N ALA A 75 4.62 -25.49 0.65
CA ALA A 75 3.30 -25.08 1.10
C ALA A 75 2.52 -24.34 -0.01
N PRO A 76 1.18 -24.39 -0.01
CA PRO A 76 0.38 -23.61 -0.95
C PRO A 76 0.55 -22.10 -0.74
N LEU A 77 0.57 -21.35 -1.85
CA LEU A 77 0.58 -19.90 -1.88
C LEU A 77 -0.84 -19.37 -2.12
N TYR A 78 -1.37 -18.59 -1.18
CA TYR A 78 -2.65 -17.90 -1.32
C TYR A 78 -2.45 -16.42 -1.55
N VAL A 79 -3.20 -15.83 -2.49
CA VAL A 79 -3.06 -14.43 -2.90
C VAL A 79 -4.43 -13.78 -2.95
N VAL A 80 -4.56 -12.55 -2.43
CA VAL A 80 -5.66 -11.65 -2.81
C VAL A 80 -5.17 -10.74 -3.95
N PRO A 81 -5.87 -10.63 -5.09
CA PRO A 81 -5.49 -9.70 -6.14
C PRO A 81 -5.47 -8.25 -5.65
N GLY A 82 -4.40 -7.53 -5.95
CA GLY A 82 -4.34 -6.07 -5.75
C GLY A 82 -4.79 -5.28 -6.98
N ASN A 83 -4.70 -3.96 -6.91
CA ASN A 83 -5.12 -3.09 -8.01
C ASN A 83 -4.21 -3.18 -9.24
N HIS A 84 -2.93 -3.53 -9.07
CA HIS A 84 -2.00 -3.74 -10.18
C HIS A 84 -2.17 -5.09 -10.88
N ASP A 85 -2.81 -6.06 -10.21
CA ASP A 85 -3.00 -7.42 -10.72
C ASP A 85 -4.17 -7.55 -11.71
N ILE A 86 -5.01 -6.50 -11.84
CA ILE A 86 -6.27 -6.48 -12.60
C ILE A 86 -6.35 -5.30 -13.57
N TYR A 87 -7.09 -5.45 -14.66
CA TYR A 87 -7.30 -4.38 -15.64
C TYR A 87 -8.38 -3.40 -15.17
N GLY A 88 -8.07 -2.11 -15.24
CA GLY A 88 -9.06 -1.04 -15.06
C GLY A 88 -9.77 -1.06 -13.71
N TYR A 89 -9.14 -1.62 -12.67
CA TYR A 89 -9.72 -1.76 -11.33
C TYR A 89 -10.97 -2.65 -11.25
N GLU A 90 -11.16 -3.51 -12.25
CA GLU A 90 -12.32 -4.40 -12.38
C GLU A 90 -11.95 -5.85 -12.00
N PRO A 91 -12.46 -6.40 -10.88
CA PRO A 91 -12.17 -7.76 -10.44
C PRO A 91 -12.49 -8.84 -11.47
N GLU A 92 -13.53 -8.67 -12.29
CA GLU A 92 -13.90 -9.62 -13.34
C GLU A 92 -12.82 -9.79 -14.42
N SER A 93 -11.87 -8.85 -14.50
CA SER A 93 -10.77 -8.93 -15.46
C SER A 93 -9.68 -9.94 -15.09
N LEU A 94 -9.65 -10.45 -13.85
CA LEU A 94 -8.60 -11.32 -13.31
C LEU A 94 -8.28 -12.52 -14.22
N ASP A 95 -9.31 -13.11 -14.82
CA ASP A 95 -9.20 -14.27 -15.70
C ASP A 95 -8.41 -14.02 -16.99
N ARG A 96 -8.10 -12.75 -17.30
CA ARG A 96 -7.31 -12.31 -18.45
C ARG A 96 -5.90 -11.87 -18.07
N THR A 97 -5.52 -11.98 -16.80
CA THR A 97 -4.22 -11.49 -16.28
C THR A 97 -3.24 -12.63 -16.07
N MET A 98 -1.96 -12.30 -15.89
CA MET A 98 -0.93 -13.29 -15.57
C MET A 98 -1.11 -13.88 -14.17
N LEU A 99 -1.70 -13.13 -13.23
CA LEU A 99 -2.05 -13.66 -11.92
C LEU A 99 -3.13 -14.76 -12.06
N GLY A 100 -4.20 -14.50 -12.81
CA GLY A 100 -5.24 -15.49 -13.10
C GLY A 100 -4.70 -16.70 -13.88
N PHE A 101 -3.78 -16.47 -14.82
CA PHE A 101 -3.09 -17.54 -15.53
C PHE A 101 -2.28 -18.45 -14.60
N LEU A 102 -1.46 -17.89 -13.69
CA LEU A 102 -0.70 -18.66 -12.71
C LEU A 102 -1.60 -19.45 -11.76
N ALA A 103 -2.75 -18.88 -11.38
CA ALA A 103 -3.75 -19.58 -10.57
C ALA A 103 -4.32 -20.81 -11.29
N ARG A 104 -4.66 -20.70 -12.58
CA ARG A 104 -5.14 -21.83 -13.39
C ARG A 104 -4.10 -22.93 -13.58
N LEU A 105 -2.82 -22.57 -13.60
CA LEU A 105 -1.72 -23.53 -13.63
C LEU A 105 -1.39 -24.17 -12.27
N GLY A 106 -2.12 -23.80 -11.21
CA GLY A 106 -1.91 -24.32 -9.86
C GLY A 106 -0.62 -23.84 -9.20
N VAL A 107 -0.02 -22.75 -9.68
CA VAL A 107 1.18 -22.16 -9.05
C VAL A 107 0.82 -21.42 -7.77
N LEU A 108 -0.39 -20.87 -7.70
CA LEU A 108 -0.94 -20.15 -6.56
C LEU A 108 -2.46 -20.31 -6.50
N HIS A 109 -3.06 -19.91 -5.39
CA HIS A 109 -4.50 -19.95 -5.16
C HIS A 109 -5.03 -18.55 -4.89
N ILE A 110 -6.04 -18.14 -5.65
CA ILE A 110 -6.73 -16.87 -5.42
C ILE A 110 -7.72 -17.01 -4.28
N LEU A 111 -7.67 -16.08 -3.33
CA LEU A 111 -8.72 -15.88 -2.34
C LEU A 111 -9.74 -14.89 -2.87
N THR A 112 -11.01 -15.24 -2.74
CA THR A 112 -12.14 -14.38 -3.09
C THR A 112 -13.01 -14.15 -1.84
N PRO A 113 -13.79 -13.05 -1.77
CA PRO A 113 -14.52 -12.68 -0.54
C PRO A 113 -15.51 -13.75 -0.06
N SER A 114 -16.09 -14.50 -0.99
CA SER A 114 -17.09 -15.54 -0.71
C SER A 114 -16.49 -16.86 -0.19
N VAL A 115 -15.17 -17.06 -0.32
CA VAL A 115 -14.53 -18.35 -0.04
C VAL A 115 -13.76 -18.30 1.28
N LYS A 116 -14.23 -19.07 2.27
CA LYS A 116 -13.48 -19.35 3.50
C LYS A 116 -12.63 -20.60 3.31
N LYS A 117 -11.32 -20.50 3.56
CA LYS A 117 -10.42 -21.66 3.62
C LYS A 117 -10.16 -22.03 5.07
N TYR A 118 -10.03 -23.33 5.33
CA TYR A 118 -9.82 -23.85 6.67
C TYR A 118 -8.58 -24.75 6.70
N PHE A 119 -7.65 -24.42 7.58
CA PHE A 119 -6.50 -25.26 7.90
C PHE A 119 -6.75 -25.94 9.23
N ARG A 120 -6.80 -27.27 9.24
CA ARG A 120 -7.07 -28.06 10.45
C ARG A 120 -5.79 -28.69 10.95
N GLY A 121 -5.40 -28.33 12.16
CA GLY A 121 -4.37 -29.00 12.94
C GLY A 121 -5.00 -30.01 13.91
N ARG A 122 -4.17 -30.59 14.79
CA ARG A 122 -4.65 -31.57 15.79
C ARG A 122 -5.58 -30.95 16.83
N SER A 123 -5.36 -29.68 17.19
CA SER A 123 -6.04 -29.00 18.30
C SER A 123 -6.49 -27.58 17.96
N LEU A 124 -6.37 -27.19 16.68
CA LEU A 124 -6.62 -25.82 16.23
C LEU A 124 -7.11 -25.85 14.79
N THR A 125 -8.16 -25.09 14.50
CA THR A 125 -8.64 -24.78 13.16
C THR A 125 -8.42 -23.29 12.87
N VAL A 126 -7.77 -22.99 11.75
CA VAL A 126 -7.55 -21.61 11.28
C VAL A 126 -8.42 -21.35 10.06
N GLN A 127 -9.25 -20.31 10.13
CA GLN A 127 -9.97 -19.75 9.00
C GLN A 127 -9.08 -18.73 8.28
N LEU A 128 -9.07 -18.80 6.96
CA LEU A 128 -8.42 -17.85 6.08
C LEU A 128 -9.47 -17.26 5.13
N THR A 129 -9.58 -15.94 5.11
CA THR A 129 -10.42 -15.17 4.18
C THR A 129 -9.59 -14.10 3.47
N GLY A 130 -10.08 -13.62 2.34
CA GLY A 130 -9.38 -12.58 1.58
C GLY A 130 -10.36 -11.62 0.90
N GLN A 131 -10.08 -10.32 1.00
CA GLN A 131 -10.73 -9.25 0.25
C GLN A 131 -9.75 -8.69 -0.78
N PRO A 132 -9.91 -9.05 -2.07
CA PRO A 132 -9.18 -8.43 -3.16
C PRO A 132 -9.52 -6.94 -3.31
N PHE A 133 -8.67 -6.21 -4.00
CA PHE A 133 -8.98 -4.85 -4.41
C PHE A 133 -10.19 -4.83 -5.35
N HIS A 134 -11.02 -3.79 -5.21
CA HIS A 134 -12.01 -3.39 -6.22
C HIS A 134 -12.17 -1.86 -6.17
N TYR A 135 -12.68 -1.27 -7.24
CA TYR A 135 -12.78 0.20 -7.39
C TYR A 135 -13.53 0.94 -6.27
N ALA A 136 -14.37 0.26 -5.50
CA ALA A 136 -15.18 0.85 -4.43
C ALA A 136 -14.57 0.68 -3.03
N ILE A 137 -13.49 -0.11 -2.89
CA ILE A 137 -12.81 -0.26 -1.60
C ILE A 137 -12.33 1.12 -1.13
N ASP A 138 -12.42 1.37 0.18
CA ASP A 138 -12.14 2.67 0.82
C ASP A 138 -13.05 3.84 0.41
N CYS A 139 -14.04 3.61 -0.46
CA CYS A 139 -14.99 4.62 -0.94
C CYS A 139 -16.45 4.33 -0.52
N ARG A 140 -16.70 3.19 0.13
CA ARG A 140 -18.01 2.78 0.68
C ARG A 140 -17.91 2.45 2.17
N ASP A 141 -18.96 1.89 2.76
CA ASP A 141 -18.91 1.41 4.14
C ASP A 141 -17.76 0.41 4.32
N PRO A 142 -16.72 0.73 5.11
CA PRO A 142 -15.57 -0.14 5.27
C PRO A 142 -15.91 -1.52 5.84
N GLN A 143 -17.00 -1.64 6.60
CA GLN A 143 -17.36 -2.93 7.18
C GLN A 143 -17.73 -3.97 6.12
N GLU A 144 -18.20 -3.55 4.94
CA GLU A 144 -18.51 -4.47 3.84
C GLU A 144 -17.26 -5.17 3.28
N ASP A 145 -16.11 -4.52 3.38
CA ASP A 145 -14.85 -4.98 2.76
C ASP A 145 -13.86 -5.56 3.77
N TYR A 146 -13.82 -4.99 4.97
CA TYR A 146 -12.78 -5.27 5.96
C TYR A 146 -13.25 -6.14 7.12
N CYS A 147 -14.56 -6.27 7.34
CA CYS A 147 -15.08 -7.04 8.47
C CYS A 147 -15.48 -8.45 8.06
N VAL A 148 -14.95 -9.45 8.79
CA VAL A 148 -15.29 -10.85 8.58
C VAL A 148 -15.79 -11.50 9.86
N ALA A 149 -16.71 -12.44 9.72
CA ALA A 149 -17.14 -13.29 10.83
C ALA A 149 -16.16 -14.46 11.03
N LYS A 150 -15.90 -14.78 12.30
CA LYS A 150 -15.13 -15.94 12.74
C LYS A 150 -16.08 -17.12 12.87
N VAL A 151 -15.98 -18.10 11.97
CA VAL A 151 -16.99 -19.16 11.82
C VAL A 151 -16.34 -20.53 11.85
N GLY A 152 -16.60 -21.30 12.90
CA GLY A 152 -16.16 -22.69 13.00
C GLY A 152 -14.63 -22.86 13.04
N CYS A 153 -13.93 -21.88 13.61
CA CYS A 153 -12.48 -21.89 13.77
C CYS A 153 -12.06 -21.29 15.12
N ASP A 154 -10.83 -21.60 15.52
CA ASP A 154 -10.21 -21.08 16.73
C ASP A 154 -9.46 -19.77 16.45
N ILE A 155 -8.95 -19.59 15.23
CA ILE A 155 -8.27 -18.37 14.75
C ILE A 155 -8.80 -18.00 13.36
N ALA A 156 -9.05 -16.72 13.12
CA ALA A 156 -9.40 -16.15 11.83
C ALA A 156 -8.31 -15.18 11.35
N ILE A 157 -7.74 -15.48 10.18
CA ILE A 157 -6.85 -14.60 9.42
C ILE A 157 -7.64 -14.01 8.26
N HIS A 158 -7.59 -12.69 8.10
CA HIS A 158 -8.16 -11.98 6.97
C HIS A 158 -7.09 -11.20 6.21
N LEU A 159 -6.92 -11.47 4.91
CA LEU A 159 -6.08 -10.68 4.01
C LEU A 159 -6.93 -9.61 3.35
N VAL A 160 -6.41 -8.40 3.20
CA VAL A 160 -7.10 -7.33 2.47
C VAL A 160 -6.14 -6.50 1.63
N HIS A 161 -6.57 -6.18 0.40
CA HIS A 161 -5.90 -5.25 -0.50
C HIS A 161 -6.70 -3.96 -0.69
N GLY A 162 -6.57 -3.09 0.30
CA GLY A 162 -7.06 -1.72 0.28
C GLY A 162 -6.25 -0.86 1.24
N MET A 163 -6.45 0.46 1.20
CA MET A 163 -5.71 1.45 1.96
C MET A 163 -6.15 1.51 3.44
N LEU A 164 -6.08 0.37 4.13
CA LEU A 164 -6.32 0.27 5.58
C LEU A 164 -5.11 0.78 6.35
N VAL A 165 -5.30 1.84 7.14
CA VAL A 165 -4.20 2.54 7.83
C VAL A 165 -4.60 2.95 9.25
N PRO A 166 -3.64 3.08 10.19
CA PRO A 166 -3.93 3.56 11.54
C PRO A 166 -4.22 5.06 11.60
N LYS A 167 -3.78 5.80 10.59
CA LYS A 167 -3.94 7.25 10.50
C LYS A 167 -3.88 7.70 9.03
N PRO A 168 -4.46 8.86 8.69
CA PRO A 168 -4.38 9.40 7.33
C PRO A 168 -2.93 9.56 6.87
N LEU A 169 -2.60 9.05 5.68
CA LEU A 169 -1.24 9.12 5.12
C LEU A 169 -0.98 10.44 4.36
N TYR A 170 -1.96 10.97 3.64
CA TYR A 170 -1.90 12.23 2.88
C TYR A 170 -3.30 12.67 2.43
N SER A 171 -3.46 13.95 2.08
CA SER A 171 -4.72 14.51 1.57
C SER A 171 -4.99 14.05 0.13
N GLY A 172 -6.18 13.50 -0.13
CA GLY A 172 -6.72 13.36 -1.49
C GLY A 172 -6.89 11.93 -2.03
N ALA A 173 -6.35 10.89 -1.37
CA ALA A 173 -6.66 9.49 -1.71
C ALA A 173 -7.69 8.90 -0.74
N PRO A 174 -8.59 8.03 -1.21
CA PRO A 174 -9.45 7.23 -0.33
C PRO A 174 -8.63 6.35 0.61
N TYR A 175 -9.09 6.21 1.84
CA TYR A 175 -8.50 5.31 2.84
C TYR A 175 -9.55 4.87 3.85
N THR A 176 -9.28 3.75 4.51
CA THR A 176 -10.02 3.27 5.67
C THR A 176 -9.14 3.34 6.91
N LEU A 177 -9.67 3.87 8.00
CA LEU A 177 -9.00 3.83 9.30
C LEU A 177 -9.29 2.53 10.02
N ILE A 178 -8.28 1.95 10.67
CA ILE A 178 -8.42 0.74 11.49
C ILE A 178 -9.53 0.90 12.55
N GLU A 179 -9.67 2.09 13.14
CA GLU A 179 -10.72 2.37 14.14
C GLU A 179 -12.14 2.22 13.60
N GLN A 180 -12.36 2.35 12.29
CA GLN A 180 -13.67 2.20 11.66
C GLN A 180 -14.11 0.74 11.56
N ILE A 181 -13.17 -0.21 11.63
CA ILE A 181 -13.43 -1.64 11.39
C ILE A 181 -13.08 -2.52 12.58
N ALA A 182 -12.15 -2.09 13.45
CA ALA A 182 -11.66 -2.86 14.58
C ALA A 182 -12.75 -3.27 15.59
N PRO A 183 -13.76 -2.43 15.90
CA PRO A 183 -14.88 -2.85 16.76
C PRO A 183 -15.74 -3.98 16.16
N TYR A 184 -15.77 -4.12 14.83
CA TYR A 184 -16.77 -4.94 14.12
C TYR A 184 -16.20 -6.23 13.51
N THR A 185 -14.96 -6.23 13.04
CA THR A 185 -14.34 -7.42 12.42
C THR A 185 -14.02 -8.50 13.45
N GLN A 186 -14.35 -9.76 13.21
CA GLN A 186 -14.02 -10.86 14.11
C GLN A 186 -12.69 -11.56 13.74
N ALA A 187 -11.92 -11.02 12.80
CA ALA A 187 -10.59 -11.53 12.49
C ALA A 187 -9.65 -11.34 13.69
N ASP A 188 -8.94 -12.39 14.08
CA ASP A 188 -7.87 -12.30 15.07
C ASP A 188 -6.62 -11.61 14.48
N TYR A 189 -6.39 -11.83 13.17
CA TYR A 189 -5.32 -11.19 12.40
C TYR A 189 -5.89 -10.60 11.11
N THR A 190 -5.86 -9.27 10.99
CA THR A 190 -6.12 -8.57 9.73
C THR A 190 -4.78 -8.15 9.11
N LEU A 191 -4.45 -8.76 7.98
CA LEU A 191 -3.20 -8.58 7.25
C LEU A 191 -3.46 -7.63 6.07
N ALA A 192 -3.07 -6.36 6.26
CA ALA A 192 -3.26 -5.29 5.31
C ALA A 192 -2.06 -5.13 4.37
N SER A 193 -2.35 -4.61 3.18
CA SER A 193 -1.41 -4.36 2.08
C SER A 193 -1.68 -2.99 1.45
N HIS A 194 -1.19 -2.71 0.23
CA HIS A 194 -1.42 -1.48 -0.55
C HIS A 194 -0.72 -0.23 0.00
N ALA A 195 -0.71 -0.04 1.32
CA ALA A 195 0.14 0.94 1.99
C ALA A 195 1.60 0.45 2.01
N HIS A 196 2.36 0.72 0.94
CA HIS A 196 3.71 0.17 0.72
C HIS A 196 4.73 0.38 1.84
N PHE A 197 4.58 1.43 2.66
CA PHE A 197 5.49 1.67 3.79
C PHE A 197 5.20 0.79 5.00
N GLY A 198 4.04 0.11 5.01
CA GLY A 198 3.52 -0.58 6.17
C GLY A 198 3.19 0.38 7.31
N PHE A 199 2.90 -0.21 8.46
CA PHE A 199 2.69 0.53 9.70
C PHE A 199 3.07 -0.33 10.90
N GLN A 200 3.36 0.34 12.02
CA GLN A 200 3.51 -0.36 13.29
C GLN A 200 2.21 -1.07 13.64
N GLU A 201 2.30 -2.32 14.07
CA GLU A 201 1.14 -3.11 14.43
C GLU A 201 0.19 -2.37 15.37
N VAL A 202 -1.10 -2.54 15.10
CA VAL A 202 -2.16 -2.04 15.97
C VAL A 202 -2.83 -3.22 16.62
N VAL A 203 -3.02 -3.15 17.94
CA VAL A 203 -3.73 -4.16 18.72
C VAL A 203 -5.03 -3.55 19.23
N TYR A 204 -6.14 -4.22 18.97
CA TYR A 204 -7.46 -3.83 19.47
C TYR A 204 -8.17 -5.04 20.04
N ASP A 205 -8.40 -5.04 21.35
CA ASP A 205 -9.13 -6.11 22.04
C ASP A 205 -8.57 -7.51 21.72
N GLY A 206 -7.24 -7.65 21.81
CA GLY A 206 -6.52 -8.89 21.51
C GLY A 206 -6.42 -9.29 20.04
N ARG A 207 -6.98 -8.49 19.11
CA ARG A 207 -6.88 -8.68 17.65
C ARG A 207 -5.78 -7.80 17.06
N TYR A 208 -5.14 -8.28 16.00
CA TYR A 208 -3.96 -7.67 15.42
C TYR A 208 -4.24 -7.14 14.01
N PHE A 209 -3.78 -5.92 13.74
CA PHE A 209 -3.74 -5.31 12.41
C PHE A 209 -2.29 -5.12 12.02
N ILE A 210 -1.88 -5.75 10.92
CA ILE A 210 -0.48 -5.90 10.54
C ILE A 210 -0.32 -5.53 9.07
N ASN A 211 0.67 -4.69 8.77
CA ASN A 211 1.17 -4.49 7.41
C ASN A 211 2.70 -4.37 7.48
N PRO A 212 3.47 -5.37 6.99
CA PRO A 212 4.93 -5.36 7.04
C PRO A 212 5.57 -4.34 6.09
N GLY A 213 4.76 -3.72 5.21
CA GLY A 213 5.20 -2.97 4.05
C GLY A 213 5.48 -3.87 2.86
N SER A 214 5.66 -3.24 1.71
CA SER A 214 5.92 -3.90 0.43
C SER A 214 7.23 -4.67 0.44
N LEU A 215 7.28 -5.85 -0.19
CA LEU A 215 8.53 -6.59 -0.37
C LEU A 215 9.51 -5.81 -1.28
N ALA A 216 8.98 -5.04 -2.22
CA ALA A 216 9.75 -4.20 -3.14
C ALA A 216 9.90 -2.78 -2.60
N ARG A 217 11.01 -2.10 -2.91
CA ARG A 217 11.09 -0.64 -2.79
C ARG A 217 10.84 0.00 -4.15
N LEU A 218 9.88 0.90 -4.23
CA LEU A 218 9.31 1.40 -5.49
C LEU A 218 9.50 2.91 -5.68
N SER A 219 9.81 3.63 -4.61
CA SER A 219 9.91 5.09 -4.59
C SER A 219 11.22 5.56 -3.97
N ALA A 220 11.59 6.82 -4.23
CA ALA A 220 12.67 7.50 -3.52
C ALA A 220 12.18 8.24 -2.26
N HIS A 221 11.00 7.90 -1.75
CA HIS A 221 10.50 8.49 -0.52
C HIS A 221 11.39 8.05 0.67
N PRO A 222 11.74 8.94 1.62
CA PRO A 222 12.61 8.60 2.75
C PRO A 222 12.18 7.35 3.52
N LYS A 223 10.88 7.21 3.82
CA LYS A 223 10.33 6.00 4.45
C LYS A 223 10.60 4.70 3.66
N ASP A 224 10.59 4.76 2.33
CA ASP A 224 10.84 3.59 1.48
C ASP A 224 12.33 3.22 1.48
N ILE A 225 13.20 4.24 1.57
CA ILE A 225 14.66 4.08 1.67
C ILE A 225 15.07 3.51 3.03
N GLU A 226 14.51 4.05 4.11
CA GLU A 226 14.87 3.72 5.50
C GLU A 226 14.37 2.33 5.92
N ARG A 227 13.16 1.95 5.48
CA ARG A 227 12.60 0.64 5.86
C ARG A 227 13.40 -0.51 5.25
N PHE A 228 13.36 -1.65 5.91
CA PHE A 228 13.85 -2.91 5.35
C PHE A 228 12.68 -3.80 4.96
N PRO A 229 12.67 -4.34 3.72
CA PRO A 229 11.75 -5.41 3.34
C PRO A 229 11.79 -6.55 4.35
N GLN A 230 10.60 -6.99 4.76
CA GLN A 230 10.39 -7.98 5.79
C GLN A 230 9.10 -8.74 5.52
N VAL A 231 8.97 -9.89 6.15
CA VAL A 231 7.78 -10.75 6.13
C VAL A 231 7.29 -11.00 7.56
N VAL A 232 6.07 -11.50 7.72
CA VAL A 232 5.49 -11.80 9.03
C VAL A 232 5.29 -13.30 9.16
N LEU A 233 5.96 -13.93 10.12
CA LEU A 233 5.72 -15.31 10.50
C LEU A 233 4.66 -15.33 11.60
N LEU A 234 3.49 -15.89 11.29
CA LEU A 234 2.45 -16.21 12.26
C LEU A 234 2.68 -17.62 12.79
N ASP A 235 2.79 -17.78 14.10
CA ASP A 235 3.03 -19.06 14.77
C ASP A 235 1.96 -19.37 15.82
N PHE A 236 1.13 -20.37 15.48
CA PHE A 236 0.08 -20.93 16.33
C PHE A 236 0.41 -22.38 16.70
N SER A 237 1.70 -22.73 16.81
CA SER A 237 2.14 -24.05 17.32
C SER A 237 2.18 -24.11 18.84
N GLY A 238 2.38 -22.97 19.49
CA GLY A 238 2.39 -22.84 20.95
C GLY A 238 0.98 -22.70 21.56
N PRO A 239 0.91 -22.58 22.90
CA PRO A 239 -0.34 -22.40 23.63
C PRO A 239 -0.98 -21.03 23.42
N VAL A 240 -0.21 -20.05 22.95
CA VAL A 240 -0.65 -18.67 22.68
C VAL A 240 -0.24 -18.31 21.26
N PRO A 241 -1.14 -17.75 20.43
CA PRO A 241 -0.80 -17.22 19.11
C PRO A 241 0.30 -16.15 19.21
N ARG A 242 1.29 -16.24 18.33
CA ARG A 242 2.38 -15.25 18.24
C ARG A 242 2.65 -14.91 16.79
N HIS A 243 3.24 -13.75 16.58
CA HIS A 243 3.79 -13.38 15.29
C HIS A 243 5.15 -12.69 15.47
N SER A 244 5.95 -12.71 14.41
CA SER A 244 7.25 -12.05 14.38
C SER A 244 7.54 -11.51 13.00
N TYR A 245 8.23 -10.37 12.94
CA TYR A 245 8.70 -9.79 11.70
C TYR A 245 10.10 -10.33 11.40
N ILE A 246 10.26 -10.90 10.21
CA ILE A 246 11.54 -11.43 9.72
C ILE A 246 12.02 -10.48 8.63
N ARG A 247 13.05 -9.71 8.92
CA ARG A 247 13.74 -8.88 7.93
C ARG A 247 14.46 -9.78 6.93
N LEU A 248 14.34 -9.45 5.65
CA LEU A 248 15.03 -10.18 4.59
C LEU A 248 16.52 -9.83 4.57
N GLU A 249 17.38 -10.83 4.65
CA GLU A 249 18.84 -10.73 4.56
C GLU A 249 19.29 -10.37 3.15
N SER A 250 18.58 -10.84 2.13
CA SER A 250 18.80 -10.45 0.73
C SER A 250 18.50 -8.98 0.43
N ALA A 251 17.79 -8.28 1.34
CA ALA A 251 17.46 -6.88 1.16
C ALA A 251 18.62 -5.96 1.58
N ARG A 252 19.35 -5.47 0.58
CA ARG A 252 20.35 -4.40 0.74
C ARG A 252 19.76 -3.13 1.36
N PRO A 253 20.56 -2.28 2.04
CA PRO A 253 20.11 -0.96 2.50
C PRO A 253 19.51 -0.11 1.37
N GLY A 254 18.47 0.68 1.67
CA GLY A 254 17.76 1.44 0.64
C GLY A 254 18.63 2.43 -0.13
N TYR A 255 19.55 3.10 0.57
CA TYR A 255 20.48 4.07 -0.03
C TYR A 255 21.45 3.44 -1.04
N GLU A 256 21.65 2.12 -1.01
CA GLU A 256 22.49 1.43 -1.99
C GLU A 256 21.75 1.08 -3.28
N VAL A 257 20.41 1.01 -3.24
CA VAL A 257 19.58 0.51 -4.36
C VAL A 257 18.70 1.58 -4.98
N ILE A 258 18.46 2.68 -4.28
CA ILE A 258 17.65 3.81 -4.74
C ILE A 258 18.54 5.01 -5.09
N ASP A 259 18.19 5.71 -6.16
CA ASP A 259 18.74 7.00 -6.51
C ASP A 259 18.04 8.14 -5.78
N THR A 260 18.72 8.68 -4.77
CA THR A 260 18.29 9.87 -4.03
C THR A 260 18.60 11.17 -4.77
N GLY A 261 19.57 11.17 -5.70
CA GLY A 261 20.07 12.38 -6.34
C GLY A 261 18.97 13.12 -7.11
N PHE A 262 18.13 12.38 -7.82
CA PHE A 262 17.01 12.99 -8.51
C PHE A 262 15.89 13.44 -7.58
N PHE A 263 15.62 12.74 -6.48
CA PHE A 263 14.62 13.21 -5.52
C PHE A 263 15.03 14.55 -4.91
N GLU A 264 16.31 14.69 -4.53
CA GLU A 264 16.86 15.95 -4.06
C GLU A 264 16.73 17.05 -5.12
N GLU A 265 17.03 16.75 -6.39
CA GLU A 265 16.92 17.71 -7.49
C GLU A 265 15.47 18.11 -7.77
N ASN A 266 14.53 17.16 -7.76
CA ASN A 266 13.12 17.41 -8.05
C ASN A 266 12.40 18.07 -6.87
N ALA A 267 12.76 17.72 -5.63
CA ALA A 267 12.30 18.41 -4.42
C ALA A 267 12.80 19.86 -4.40
N ARG A 268 14.07 20.10 -4.76
CA ARG A 268 14.61 21.47 -4.96
C ARG A 268 13.83 22.22 -6.04
N ARG A 269 13.51 21.56 -7.16
CA ARG A 269 12.76 22.14 -8.27
C ARG A 269 11.32 22.51 -7.85
N GLN A 270 10.64 21.64 -7.11
CA GLN A 270 9.30 21.91 -6.56
C GLN A 270 9.33 23.03 -5.52
N ALA A 271 10.30 23.04 -4.61
CA ALA A 271 10.46 24.12 -3.64
C ALA A 271 10.69 25.46 -4.35
N CYS A 272 11.58 25.49 -5.35
CA CYS A 272 11.81 26.68 -6.17
C CYS A 272 10.55 27.15 -6.92
N LEU A 273 9.76 26.21 -7.47
CA LEU A 273 8.49 26.54 -8.12
C LEU A 273 7.47 27.09 -7.12
N GLN A 274 7.34 26.48 -5.94
CA GLN A 274 6.44 26.97 -4.89
C GLN A 274 6.84 28.37 -4.41
N GLU A 275 8.13 28.61 -4.20
CA GLU A 275 8.65 29.94 -3.87
C GLU A 275 8.36 30.95 -4.99
N HIS A 276 8.55 30.56 -6.26
CA HIS A 276 8.24 31.41 -7.40
C HIS A 276 6.74 31.72 -7.51
N PHE A 277 5.86 30.73 -7.33
CA PHE A 277 4.42 30.95 -7.30
C PHE A 277 4.04 31.88 -6.13
N ALA A 278 4.60 31.67 -4.94
CA ALA A 278 4.36 32.54 -3.79
C ALA A 278 4.79 34.00 -4.06
N GLN A 279 5.93 34.21 -4.73
CA GLN A 279 6.40 35.53 -5.14
C GLN A 279 5.46 36.17 -6.19
N VAL A 280 5.10 35.46 -7.25
CA VAL A 280 4.16 35.94 -8.28
C VAL A 280 2.79 36.28 -7.68
N HIS A 281 2.33 35.50 -6.69
CA HIS A 281 1.09 35.78 -5.97
C HIS A 281 1.20 37.05 -5.10
N GLN A 282 2.32 37.27 -4.41
CA GLN A 282 2.58 38.52 -3.69
C GLN A 282 2.67 39.73 -4.63
N GLU A 283 3.37 39.60 -5.76
CA GLU A 283 3.51 40.67 -6.76
C GLU A 283 2.18 41.03 -7.41
N ARG A 284 1.33 40.05 -7.75
CA ARG A 284 -0.03 40.31 -8.26
C ARG A 284 -0.92 41.00 -7.23
N ALA A 285 -0.84 40.61 -5.96
CA ALA A 285 -1.58 41.28 -4.88
C ALA A 285 -1.13 42.73 -4.71
N ALA A 286 0.19 42.99 -4.73
CA ALA A 286 0.75 44.33 -4.69
C ALA A 286 0.38 45.17 -5.93
N GLY A 287 0.33 44.55 -7.12
CA GLY A 287 -0.07 45.19 -8.37
C GLY A 287 -1.55 45.61 -8.39
N LEU A 288 -2.45 44.78 -7.87
CA LEU A 288 -3.88 45.10 -7.81
C LEU A 288 -4.17 46.23 -6.82
N GLN A 289 -3.43 46.27 -5.71
CA GLN A 289 -3.53 47.35 -4.73
C GLN A 289 -3.04 48.68 -5.31
N LYS A 290 -1.90 48.69 -6.03
CA LYS A 290 -1.41 49.87 -6.75
C LYS A 290 -2.40 50.39 -7.82
N LEU A 291 -3.06 49.48 -8.54
CA LEU A 291 -4.10 49.84 -9.51
C LEU A 291 -5.31 50.50 -8.84
N LEU A 292 -5.75 49.97 -7.70
CA LEU A 292 -6.80 50.59 -6.88
C LEU A 292 -6.42 51.98 -6.39
N ASP A 293 -5.19 52.15 -5.92
CA ASP A 293 -4.68 53.45 -5.48
C ASP A 293 -4.68 54.47 -6.63
N MET A 294 -4.21 54.07 -7.81
CA MET A 294 -4.23 54.93 -8.99
C MET A 294 -5.65 55.31 -9.43
N VAL A 295 -6.59 54.35 -9.43
CA VAL A 295 -7.98 54.60 -9.83
C VAL A 295 -8.69 55.50 -8.82
N ALA A 296 -8.46 55.29 -7.52
CA ALA A 296 -9.04 56.08 -6.45
C ALA A 296 -8.62 57.56 -6.54
N VAL A 297 -7.33 57.81 -6.80
CA VAL A 297 -6.80 59.17 -6.99
C VAL A 297 -7.34 59.80 -8.28
N LYS A 298 -7.29 59.08 -9.41
CA LYS A 298 -7.67 59.62 -10.72
C LYS A 298 -9.17 59.93 -10.85
N ARG A 299 -10.03 59.16 -10.17
CA ARG A 299 -11.50 59.30 -10.26
C ARG A 299 -12.15 59.96 -9.03
N LYS A 300 -11.36 60.45 -8.07
CA LYS A 300 -11.84 61.05 -6.80
C LYS A 300 -12.87 60.14 -6.11
N VAL A 301 -12.54 58.85 -6.02
CA VAL A 301 -13.44 57.85 -5.44
C VAL A 301 -13.68 58.18 -3.95
N PRO A 302 -14.93 58.15 -3.46
CA PRO A 302 -15.21 58.38 -2.04
C PRO A 302 -14.46 57.38 -1.16
N LYS A 303 -13.92 57.87 -0.04
CA LYS A 303 -13.04 57.08 0.87
C LYS A 303 -13.66 55.74 1.30
N HIS A 304 -14.94 55.73 1.62
CA HIS A 304 -15.67 54.52 2.04
C HIS A 304 -15.72 53.43 0.95
N VAL A 305 -15.75 53.81 -0.33
CA VAL A 305 -15.79 52.85 -1.46
C VAL A 305 -14.41 52.21 -1.67
N TYR A 306 -13.35 53.00 -1.50
CA TYR A 306 -11.98 52.49 -1.58
C TYR A 306 -11.67 51.54 -0.42
N GLU A 307 -12.09 51.88 0.80
CA GLU A 307 -11.90 51.04 1.98
C GLU A 307 -12.64 49.69 1.86
N GLU A 308 -13.88 49.69 1.38
CA GLU A 308 -14.65 48.47 1.10
C GLU A 308 -14.00 47.61 0.01
N ALA A 309 -13.48 48.22 -1.07
CA ALA A 309 -12.77 47.49 -2.12
C ALA A 309 -11.48 46.83 -1.59
N LEU A 310 -10.75 47.52 -0.71
CA LEU A 310 -9.54 47.01 -0.07
C LEU A 310 -9.85 45.85 0.88
N GLU A 311 -10.96 45.94 1.61
CA GLU A 311 -11.40 44.88 2.52
C GLU A 311 -11.81 43.61 1.76
N ARG A 312 -12.55 43.75 0.66
CA ARG A 312 -12.90 42.61 -0.22
C ARG A 312 -11.67 41.92 -0.80
N LEU A 313 -10.66 42.69 -1.18
CA LEU A 313 -9.37 42.16 -1.64
C LEU A 313 -8.64 41.36 -0.57
N ARG A 314 -8.61 41.88 0.68
CA ARG A 314 -8.03 41.17 1.83
C ARG A 314 -8.78 39.88 2.15
N ARG A 315 -10.11 39.89 2.08
CA ARG A 315 -10.94 38.68 2.28
C ARG A 315 -10.71 37.64 1.18
N ALA A 316 -10.62 38.06 -0.08
CA ALA A 316 -10.31 37.18 -1.20
C ALA A 316 -8.90 36.57 -1.11
N GLY A 317 -7.94 37.28 -0.51
CA GLY A 317 -6.61 36.74 -0.20
C GLY A 317 -6.62 35.69 0.91
N ARG A 318 -7.47 35.85 1.94
CA ARG A 318 -7.58 34.88 3.06
C ARG A 318 -8.28 33.58 2.66
N LEU A 319 -9.30 33.64 1.81
CA LEU A 319 -10.04 32.45 1.32
C LEU A 319 -9.22 31.54 0.39
N ARG A 320 -8.04 31.97 -0.08
CA ARG A 320 -7.15 31.17 -0.94
C ARG A 320 -5.99 30.50 -0.19
N ASN A 321 -5.80 30.87 1.09
CA ASN A 321 -4.73 30.34 1.95
C ASN A 321 -5.29 29.40 3.05
N ALA A 322 -6.58 29.08 3.00
CA ALA A 322 -7.26 28.06 3.80
C ALA A 322 -7.57 26.86 2.89
#